data_AF-A0A7V2W4F4-F1
#
_entry.id   AF-A0A7V2W4F4-F1
#
_cell.length_a   1.000
_cell.length_b   1.000
_cell.length_c   1.000
_cell.angle_alpha   90.00
_cell.angle_beta   90.00
_cell.angle_gamma   90.00
#
_symmetry.space_group_name_H-M   'P 1'
#
loop_
_entity.id
_entity.type
_entity.pdbx_description
1 polymer ?
#
loop_
_entity_poly.entity_id
_entity_poly.type
_entity_poly.pdbx_seq_one_letter_code
_entity_poly.pdbx_strand_id
1 'polypeptide(L)'
;MSKLNWIGDDDIKKTVQFLLNRAEEANSVAKKNFGKNVIDPFSALFTMSGFDLDFQTWLNAEVTRQSQKTLQNHIGKFHQDILGSVCDFEDLGTGNIVDLVSDKNKIIAEVKNKYNTISGGKLSDLYKSLERLVMPKSSKYKGFTAYYVAIIPKNKNRYDKPFTPS
;
A
#
# COMPACT_ATOMS: atom_id res chain seq x y z
N MET A 1 -22.07 -12.84 16.29
CA MET A 1 -22.23 -12.19 14.97
C MET A 1 -20.96 -11.42 14.68
N SER A 2 -20.43 -11.50 13.47
CA SER A 2 -19.29 -10.67 13.05
C SER A 2 -19.71 -9.19 13.03
N LYS A 3 -18.76 -8.29 13.25
CA LYS A 3 -19.01 -6.83 13.20
C LYS A 3 -19.20 -6.32 11.78
N LEU A 4 -18.57 -7.00 10.81
CA LEU A 4 -18.69 -6.73 9.38
C LEU A 4 -19.20 -7.98 8.66
N ASN A 5 -20.02 -7.80 7.63
CA ASN A 5 -20.67 -8.90 6.93
C ASN A 5 -19.79 -9.54 5.83
N TRP A 6 -18.62 -8.96 5.56
CA TRP A 6 -17.78 -9.29 4.39
C TRP A 6 -16.40 -9.84 4.76
N ILE A 7 -16.03 -9.84 6.05
CA ILE A 7 -14.77 -10.36 6.58
C ILE A 7 -14.99 -10.90 7.99
N GLY A 8 -14.26 -11.95 8.38
CA GLY A 8 -14.28 -12.49 9.73
C GLY A 8 -13.63 -11.57 10.75
N ASP A 9 -14.19 -11.51 11.96
CA ASP A 9 -13.63 -10.70 13.05
C ASP A 9 -12.20 -11.15 13.43
N ASP A 10 -11.90 -12.44 13.32
CA ASP A 10 -10.59 -12.98 13.66
C ASP A 10 -9.53 -12.64 12.60
N ASP A 11 -9.91 -12.58 11.33
CA ASP A 11 -9.03 -12.10 10.24
C ASP A 11 -8.69 -10.62 10.42
N ILE A 12 -9.67 -9.79 10.81
CA ILE A 12 -9.43 -8.38 11.14
C ILE A 12 -8.45 -8.28 12.32
N LYS A 13 -8.73 -8.97 13.43
CA LYS A 13 -7.88 -8.89 14.63
C LYS A 13 -6.46 -9.34 14.32
N LYS A 14 -6.29 -10.45 13.59
CA LYS A 14 -4.99 -10.98 13.19
C LYS A 14 -4.21 -9.96 12.36
N THR A 15 -4.86 -9.36 11.38
CA THR A 15 -4.24 -8.40 10.46
C THR A 15 -3.89 -7.08 11.17
N VAL A 16 -4.74 -6.61 12.09
CA VAL A 16 -4.45 -5.44 12.95
C VAL A 16 -3.28 -5.73 13.90
N GLN A 17 -3.28 -6.87 14.58
CA GLN A 17 -2.19 -7.25 15.48
C GLN A 17 -0.86 -7.35 14.74
N PHE A 18 -0.86 -7.92 13.53
CA PHE A 18 0.31 -7.96 12.67
C PHE A 18 0.86 -6.55 12.40
N LEU A 19 0.01 -5.59 12.00
CA LEU A 19 0.45 -4.23 11.71
C LEU A 19 0.98 -3.51 12.95
N LEU A 20 0.35 -3.69 14.12
CA LEU A 20 0.82 -3.10 15.38
C LEU A 20 2.20 -3.63 15.77
N ASN A 21 2.42 -4.95 15.69
CA ASN A 21 3.73 -5.55 15.96
C ASN A 21 4.81 -4.97 15.02
N ARG A 22 4.49 -4.80 13.73
CA ARG A 22 5.41 -4.18 12.77
C ARG A 22 5.68 -2.70 13.06
N ALA A 23 4.69 -1.97 13.59
CA ALA A 23 4.90 -0.58 14.01
C ALA A 23 5.87 -0.48 15.20
N GLU A 24 5.72 -1.35 16.20
CA GLU A 24 6.62 -1.42 17.35
C GLU A 24 8.05 -1.77 16.92
N GLU A 25 8.21 -2.79 16.08
CA GLU A 25 9.50 -3.19 15.50
C GLU A 25 10.13 -2.04 14.71
N ALA A 26 9.38 -1.39 13.80
CA ALA A 26 9.87 -0.29 12.99
C ALA A 26 10.36 0.90 13.84
N ASN A 27 9.66 1.21 14.94
CA ASN A 27 10.06 2.25 15.88
C ASN A 27 11.35 1.87 16.63
N SER A 28 11.45 0.63 17.12
CA SER A 28 12.65 0.13 17.81
C SER A 28 13.88 0.14 16.89
N VAL A 29 13.72 -0.31 15.65
CA VAL A 29 14.77 -0.32 14.62
C VAL A 29 15.20 1.09 14.24
N ALA A 30 14.27 2.02 14.03
CA ALA A 30 14.58 3.40 13.67
C ALA A 30 15.42 4.11 14.76
N LYS A 31 15.09 3.88 16.04
CA LYS A 31 15.87 4.41 17.17
C LYS A 31 17.28 3.84 17.22
N LYS A 32 17.44 2.52 17.02
CA LYS A 32 18.75 1.84 17.09
C LYS A 32 19.64 2.12 15.89
N ASN A 33 19.06 2.30 14.70
CA ASN A 33 19.77 2.41 13.43
C ASN A 33 19.72 3.83 12.85
N PHE A 34 19.39 4.84 13.64
CA PHE A 34 19.27 6.22 13.15
C PHE A 34 20.48 6.67 12.32
N GLY A 35 21.70 6.41 12.82
CA GLY A 35 22.95 6.76 12.14
C GLY A 35 23.35 5.87 10.96
N LYS A 36 22.59 4.82 10.63
CA LYS A 36 22.86 3.98 9.44
C LYS A 36 22.25 4.56 8.17
N ASN A 37 21.17 5.34 8.29
CA ASN A 37 20.59 6.03 7.16
C ASN A 37 21.38 7.31 6.91
N VAL A 38 21.77 7.54 5.66
CA VAL A 38 22.39 8.81 5.27
C VAL A 38 21.35 9.91 5.45
N ILE A 39 21.67 10.87 6.31
CA ILE A 39 20.85 12.06 6.57
C ILE A 39 21.27 13.12 5.56
N ASP A 40 20.29 13.81 4.97
CA ASP A 40 20.55 15.00 4.16
C ASP A 40 20.74 16.22 5.09
N PRO A 41 21.97 16.75 5.22
CA PRO A 41 22.24 17.88 6.11
C PRO A 41 21.59 19.18 5.61
N PHE A 42 21.33 19.34 4.32
CA PHE A 42 20.70 20.54 3.79
C PHE A 42 19.22 20.56 4.15
N SER A 43 18.51 19.46 3.92
CA SER A 43 17.11 19.32 4.35
C SER A 43 16.98 19.50 5.85
N ALA A 44 17.90 18.96 6.65
CA ALA A 44 17.92 19.14 8.10
C ALA A 44 18.07 20.62 8.49
N LEU A 45 19.07 21.31 7.92
CA LEU A 45 19.35 22.73 8.20
C LEU A 45 18.16 23.62 7.84
N PHE A 46 17.60 23.47 6.63
CA PHE A 46 16.47 24.29 6.19
C PHE A 46 15.19 23.98 6.97
N THR A 47 14.99 22.73 7.40
CA THR A 47 13.84 22.36 8.24
C THR A 47 13.95 22.98 9.63
N MET A 48 15.11 22.87 10.28
CA MET A 48 15.33 23.46 11.61
C MET A 48 15.18 24.98 11.59
N SER A 49 15.83 25.65 10.63
CA SER A 49 15.75 27.10 10.50
C SER A 49 14.37 27.59 10.03
N GLY A 50 13.74 26.88 9.09
CA GLY A 50 12.48 27.31 8.48
C GLY A 50 11.24 27.04 9.34
N PHE A 51 11.29 26.01 10.20
CA PHE A 51 10.19 25.65 11.09
C PHE A 51 10.46 26.00 12.55
N ASP A 52 11.55 26.72 12.83
CA ASP A 52 11.97 27.14 14.18
C ASP A 52 12.04 25.96 15.17
N LEU A 53 12.76 24.91 14.77
CA LEU A 53 12.93 23.69 15.56
C LEU A 53 14.35 23.60 16.12
N ASP A 54 14.47 23.25 17.40
CA ASP A 54 15.74 22.84 17.97
C ASP A 54 16.19 21.46 17.44
N PHE A 55 17.46 21.16 17.63
CA PHE A 55 18.07 19.91 17.17
C PHE A 55 17.37 18.67 17.72
N GLN A 56 16.97 18.66 19.00
CA GLN A 56 16.40 17.48 19.64
C GLN A 56 14.98 17.19 19.13
N THR A 57 14.21 18.24 18.88
CA THR A 57 12.87 18.19 18.29
C THR A 57 12.95 17.69 16.85
N TRP A 58 13.88 18.25 16.06
CA TRP A 58 14.13 17.76 14.70
C TRP A 58 14.58 16.30 14.68
N LEU A 59 15.50 15.91 15.57
CA LEU A 59 15.99 14.55 15.69
C LEU A 59 14.86 13.55 15.96
N ASN A 60 13.99 13.86 16.92
CA ASN A 60 12.83 13.02 17.24
C ASN A 60 11.84 12.93 16.07
N ALA A 61 11.61 14.04 15.37
CA ALA A 61 10.77 14.06 14.17
C ALA A 61 11.37 13.21 13.04
N GLU A 62 12.68 13.27 12.83
CA GLU A 62 13.37 12.50 11.79
C GLU A 62 13.38 11.00 12.10
N VAL A 63 13.60 10.60 13.37
CA VAL A 63 13.45 9.20 13.81
C VAL A 63 12.02 8.71 13.52
N THR A 64 11.02 9.51 13.86
CA THR A 64 9.60 9.19 13.63
C THR A 64 9.31 9.05 12.14
N ARG A 65 9.81 9.97 11.30
CA ARG A 65 9.65 9.94 9.85
C ARG A 65 10.26 8.68 9.24
N GLN A 66 11.44 8.26 9.69
CA GLN A 66 12.08 7.03 9.23
C GLN A 66 11.25 5.79 9.62
N SER A 67 10.74 5.74 10.85
CA SER A 67 9.84 4.67 11.31
C SER A 67 8.55 4.61 10.48
N GLN A 68 7.92 5.75 10.23
CA GLN A 68 6.71 5.86 9.43
C GLN A 68 6.92 5.38 7.99
N LYS A 69 8.07 5.66 7.38
CA LYS A 69 8.40 5.18 6.02
C LYS A 69 8.42 3.65 5.96
N THR A 70 8.99 3.00 6.97
CA THR A 70 8.99 1.53 7.07
C THR A 70 7.57 1.00 7.30
N LEU A 71 6.82 1.62 8.22
CA LEU A 71 5.44 1.24 8.51
C LEU A 71 4.53 1.36 7.29
N GLN A 72 4.74 2.37 6.43
CA GLN A 72 3.92 2.57 5.25
C GLN A 72 4.00 1.40 4.24
N ASN A 73 5.13 0.70 4.17
CA ASN A 73 5.25 -0.53 3.38
C ASN A 73 4.36 -1.65 3.97
N HIS A 74 4.34 -1.78 5.30
CA HIS A 74 3.50 -2.75 5.99
C HIS A 74 2.00 -2.41 5.90
N ILE A 75 1.63 -1.13 5.78
CA ILE A 75 0.24 -0.72 5.53
C ILE A 75 -0.26 -1.23 4.17
N GLY A 76 0.61 -1.26 3.14
CA GLY A 76 0.26 -1.86 1.86
C GLY A 76 -0.12 -3.34 2.01
N LYS A 77 0.74 -4.11 2.67
CA LYS A 77 0.48 -5.53 2.96
C LYS A 77 -0.76 -5.73 3.84
N PHE A 78 -0.96 -4.88 4.83
CA PHE A 78 -2.17 -4.89 5.67
C PHE A 78 -3.46 -4.80 4.82
N HIS A 79 -3.52 -3.89 3.85
CA HIS A 79 -4.70 -3.78 2.99
C HIS A 79 -4.89 -4.97 2.07
N GLN A 80 -3.79 -5.52 1.53
CA GLN A 80 -3.80 -6.74 0.74
C GLN A 80 -4.31 -7.94 1.55
N ASP A 81 -3.83 -8.10 2.79
CA ASP A 81 -4.28 -9.16 3.71
C ASP A 81 -5.78 -9.03 4.04
N ILE A 82 -6.24 -7.82 4.39
CA ILE A 82 -7.67 -7.59 4.66
C ILE A 82 -8.53 -7.94 3.44
N LEU A 83 -8.12 -7.51 2.24
CA LEU A 83 -8.88 -7.77 1.02
C LEU A 83 -8.81 -9.25 0.58
N GLY A 84 -7.69 -9.92 0.83
CA GLY A 84 -7.55 -11.37 0.60
C GLY A 84 -8.36 -12.23 1.57
N SER A 85 -8.74 -11.70 2.74
CA SER A 85 -9.66 -12.35 3.68
C SER A 85 -11.15 -12.10 3.36
N VAL A 86 -11.46 -11.33 2.32
CA VAL A 86 -12.85 -11.11 1.89
C VAL A 86 -13.35 -12.35 1.15
N CYS A 87 -14.61 -12.70 1.36
CA CYS A 87 -15.23 -13.83 0.69
C CYS A 87 -15.04 -13.75 -0.84
N ASP A 88 -14.67 -14.88 -1.44
CA ASP A 88 -14.39 -15.04 -2.88
C ASP A 88 -13.15 -14.29 -3.41
N PHE A 89 -12.35 -13.66 -2.55
CA PHE A 89 -11.04 -13.10 -2.91
C PHE A 89 -9.91 -13.96 -2.36
N GLU A 90 -8.79 -13.96 -3.09
CA GLU A 90 -7.54 -14.60 -2.70
C GLU A 90 -6.38 -13.61 -2.86
N ASP A 91 -5.51 -13.56 -1.84
CA ASP A 91 -4.24 -12.86 -1.90
C ASP A 91 -3.19 -13.70 -2.62
N LEU A 92 -2.65 -13.18 -3.73
CA LEU A 92 -1.61 -13.85 -4.51
C LEU A 92 -0.21 -13.68 -3.89
N GLY A 93 -0.07 -12.83 -2.88
CA GLY A 93 1.20 -12.52 -2.23
C GLY A 93 2.09 -11.60 -3.06
N THR A 94 3.31 -11.37 -2.57
CA THR A 94 4.26 -10.43 -3.17
C THR A 94 4.98 -11.01 -4.39
N GLY A 95 5.23 -10.18 -5.40
CA GLY A 95 6.02 -10.54 -6.59
C GLY A 95 5.18 -10.87 -7.82
N ASN A 96 3.86 -10.91 -7.68
CA ASN A 96 2.93 -11.00 -8.79
C ASN A 96 2.66 -9.62 -9.41
N ILE A 97 2.08 -9.62 -10.61
CA ILE A 97 1.66 -8.39 -11.31
C ILE A 97 0.41 -7.76 -10.65
N VAL A 98 -0.39 -8.59 -10.01
CA VAL A 98 -1.63 -8.22 -9.30
C VAL A 98 -1.58 -8.82 -7.89
N ASP A 99 -2.14 -8.08 -6.94
CA ASP A 99 -2.19 -8.48 -5.53
C ASP A 99 -3.33 -9.48 -5.25
N LEU A 100 -4.47 -9.33 -5.91
CA LEU A 100 -5.70 -10.07 -5.61
C LEU A 100 -6.35 -10.70 -6.83
N VAL A 101 -7.02 -11.83 -6.62
CA VAL A 101 -7.89 -12.48 -7.61
C VAL A 101 -9.22 -12.88 -6.98
N SER A 102 -10.28 -12.85 -7.78
CA SER A 102 -11.57 -13.46 -7.49
C SER A 102 -12.06 -14.20 -8.73
N ASP A 103 -11.89 -15.52 -8.76
CA ASP A 103 -12.31 -16.34 -9.90
C ASP A 103 -13.84 -16.33 -10.08
N LYS A 104 -14.60 -16.31 -8.98
CA LYS A 104 -16.06 -16.24 -8.98
C LYS A 104 -16.57 -14.96 -9.65
N ASN A 105 -15.97 -13.82 -9.31
CA ASN A 105 -16.35 -12.52 -9.86
C ASN A 105 -15.61 -12.19 -11.16
N LYS A 106 -14.65 -13.03 -11.57
CA LYS A 106 -13.72 -12.80 -12.68
C LYS A 106 -12.99 -11.45 -12.56
N ILE A 107 -12.41 -11.21 -11.38
CA ILE A 107 -11.69 -9.98 -11.06
C ILE A 107 -10.22 -10.31 -10.77
N ILE A 108 -9.31 -9.46 -11.27
CA ILE A 108 -7.95 -9.33 -10.74
C ILE A 108 -7.74 -7.89 -10.32
N ALA A 109 -6.96 -7.64 -9.26
CA ALA A 109 -6.75 -6.29 -8.77
C ALA A 109 -5.31 -6.05 -8.31
N GLU A 110 -4.76 -4.92 -8.72
CA GLU A 110 -3.56 -4.33 -8.14
C GLU A 110 -3.98 -3.26 -7.12
N VAL A 111 -3.51 -3.37 -5.88
CA VAL A 111 -3.91 -2.52 -4.77
C VAL A 111 -2.80 -1.53 -4.43
N LYS A 112 -3.18 -0.26 -4.26
CA LYS A 112 -2.33 0.78 -3.70
C LYS A 112 -3.02 1.47 -2.54
N ASN A 113 -2.21 1.82 -1.55
CA ASN A 113 -2.69 2.53 -0.38
C ASN A 113 -3.31 3.90 -0.75
N LYS A 114 -2.72 4.64 -1.70
CA LYS A 114 -3.20 5.98 -2.09
C LYS A 114 -3.13 6.20 -3.60
N TYR A 115 -4.02 7.06 -4.12
CA TYR A 115 -4.11 7.36 -5.56
C TYR A 115 -2.80 7.83 -6.20
N ASN A 116 -1.91 8.48 -5.44
CA ASN A 116 -0.68 9.11 -5.92
C ASN A 116 0.57 8.24 -5.75
N THR A 117 0.41 6.94 -5.46
CA THR A 117 1.56 6.02 -5.30
C THR A 117 2.29 5.76 -6.62
N ILE A 118 1.63 5.95 -7.77
CA ILE A 118 2.16 5.66 -9.09
C ILE A 118 2.30 6.97 -9.89
N SER A 119 3.50 7.27 -10.38
CA SER A 119 3.74 8.38 -11.31
C SER A 119 3.14 8.07 -12.69
N GLY A 120 2.89 9.08 -13.52
CA GLY A 120 2.22 8.92 -14.82
C GLY A 120 2.82 7.80 -15.70
N GLY A 121 4.14 7.77 -15.87
CA GLY A 121 4.82 6.72 -16.64
C GLY A 121 4.57 5.31 -16.10
N LYS A 122 4.67 5.13 -14.77
CA LYS A 122 4.42 3.85 -14.11
C LYS A 122 2.96 3.39 -14.23
N LEU A 123 2.02 4.32 -14.38
CA LEU A 123 0.60 3.99 -14.58
C LEU A 123 0.34 3.41 -15.97
N SER A 124 1.03 3.91 -16.99
CA SER A 124 1.01 3.33 -18.34
C SER A 124 1.55 1.89 -18.35
N ASP A 125 2.66 1.66 -17.65
CA ASP A 125 3.25 0.32 -17.55
C ASP A 125 2.35 -0.66 -16.77
N LEU A 126 1.70 -0.20 -15.70
CA LEU A 126 0.72 -0.98 -14.97
C LEU A 126 -0.46 -1.34 -15.88
N TYR A 127 -1.04 -0.37 -16.59
CA TYR A 127 -2.15 -0.62 -17.52
C TYR A 127 -1.81 -1.71 -18.54
N LYS A 128 -0.65 -1.58 -19.21
CA LYS A 128 -0.19 -2.60 -20.18
C LYS A 128 0.02 -3.96 -19.53
N SER A 129 0.49 -3.98 -18.27
CA SER A 129 0.66 -5.23 -17.52
C SER A 129 -0.67 -5.90 -17.21
N LEU A 130 -1.67 -5.14 -16.78
CA LEU A 130 -3.02 -5.62 -16.54
C LEU A 130 -3.71 -6.08 -17.84
N GLU A 131 -3.57 -5.32 -18.93
CA GLU A 131 -4.10 -5.67 -20.25
C GLU A 131 -3.56 -7.02 -20.73
N ARG A 132 -2.24 -7.26 -20.59
CA ARG A 132 -1.61 -8.55 -20.91
C ARG A 132 -2.13 -9.71 -20.08
N LEU A 133 -2.68 -9.45 -18.89
CA LEU A 133 -3.30 -10.50 -18.08
C LEU A 133 -4.72 -10.84 -18.56
N VAL A 134 -5.49 -9.91 -19.12
CA VAL A 134 -6.92 -10.17 -19.42
C VAL A 134 -7.25 -10.30 -20.91
N MET A 135 -6.38 -9.80 -21.79
CA MET A 135 -6.64 -9.74 -23.24
C MET A 135 -6.18 -10.97 -24.03
N PRO A 136 -4.98 -11.54 -23.83
CA PRO A 136 -4.50 -12.66 -24.65
C PRO A 136 -5.35 -13.92 -24.50
N LYS A 137 -5.59 -14.63 -25.61
CA LYS A 137 -6.38 -15.88 -25.61
C LYS A 137 -5.76 -16.98 -24.74
N SER A 138 -4.44 -16.97 -24.59
CA SER A 138 -3.68 -17.92 -23.76
C SER A 138 -3.68 -17.56 -22.28
N SER A 139 -4.20 -16.39 -21.89
CA SER A 139 -4.14 -15.98 -20.49
C SER A 139 -5.15 -16.73 -19.63
N LYS A 140 -4.72 -17.14 -18.42
CA LYS A 140 -5.60 -17.69 -17.38
C LYS A 140 -6.76 -16.74 -17.05
N TYR A 141 -6.50 -15.43 -17.07
CA TYR A 141 -7.50 -14.40 -16.72
C TYR A 141 -8.22 -13.85 -17.96
N LYS A 142 -8.25 -14.59 -19.07
CA LYS A 142 -8.96 -14.16 -20.27
C LYS A 142 -10.44 -13.89 -19.95
N GLY A 143 -10.87 -12.65 -20.22
CA GLY A 143 -12.25 -12.21 -19.97
C GLY A 143 -12.53 -11.80 -18.52
N PHE A 144 -11.50 -11.68 -17.67
CA PHE A 144 -11.60 -11.05 -16.37
C PHE A 144 -11.58 -9.52 -16.52
N THR A 145 -12.06 -8.82 -15.50
CA THR A 145 -11.89 -7.37 -15.36
C THR A 145 -10.69 -7.10 -14.44
N ALA A 146 -9.73 -6.31 -14.93
CA ALA A 146 -8.58 -5.90 -14.15
C ALA A 146 -8.83 -4.53 -13.49
N TYR A 147 -8.60 -4.45 -12.18
CA TYR A 147 -8.75 -3.24 -11.40
C TYR A 147 -7.41 -2.69 -10.94
N TYR A 148 -7.30 -1.37 -10.96
CA TYR A 148 -6.34 -0.62 -10.17
C TYR A 148 -7.08 0.02 -9.01
N VAL A 149 -6.83 -0.47 -7.80
CA VAL A 149 -7.55 -0.06 -6.59
C VAL A 149 -6.70 0.91 -5.79
N ALA A 150 -7.25 2.09 -5.52
CA ALA A 150 -6.67 3.05 -4.57
C ALA A 150 -7.53 3.08 -3.31
N ILE A 151 -7.01 2.57 -2.18
CA ILE A 151 -7.73 2.53 -0.90
C ILE A 151 -8.10 3.95 -0.45
N ILE A 152 -7.13 4.88 -0.53
CA ILE A 152 -7.34 6.31 -0.30
C ILE A 152 -7.48 7.01 -1.66
N PRO A 153 -8.71 7.36 -2.07
CA PRO A 153 -8.94 8.05 -3.34
C PRO A 153 -8.40 9.48 -3.32
N LYS A 154 -8.31 10.10 -4.52
CA LYS A 154 -7.87 11.51 -4.67
C LYS A 154 -8.78 12.49 -3.93
N ASN A 155 -10.08 12.23 -4.01
CA ASN A 155 -11.13 13.06 -3.42
C ASN A 155 -12.00 12.17 -2.53
N LYS A 156 -12.86 12.77 -1.70
CA LYS A 156 -13.78 12.02 -0.81
C LYS A 156 -14.77 11.11 -1.56
N ASN A 157 -14.95 11.32 -2.86
CA ASN A 157 -15.87 10.55 -3.69
C ASN A 157 -15.28 9.19 -4.04
N ARG A 158 -16.05 8.13 -3.77
CA ARG A 158 -15.79 6.81 -4.33
C ARG A 158 -16.04 6.83 -5.83
N TYR A 159 -15.25 6.09 -6.58
CA TYR A 159 -15.40 5.98 -8.02
C TYR A 159 -15.04 4.57 -8.47
N ASP A 160 -15.71 4.15 -9.52
CA ASP A 160 -15.36 2.98 -10.32
C ASP A 160 -15.50 3.45 -11.77
N LYS A 161 -14.37 3.52 -12.48
CA LYS A 161 -14.35 4.05 -13.85
C LYS A 161 -13.26 3.38 -14.66
N PRO A 162 -13.52 3.13 -15.96
CA PRO A 162 -12.47 2.79 -16.90
C PRO A 162 -11.40 3.89 -16.91
N PHE A 163 -10.13 3.51 -16.98
CA PHE A 163 -9.05 4.44 -17.25
C PHE A 163 -8.16 3.85 -18.33
N THR A 164 -7.75 4.71 -19.25
CA THR A 164 -6.65 4.45 -20.18
C THR A 164 -5.63 5.55 -19.91
N PRO A 165 -4.41 5.21 -19.49
CA PRO A 165 -3.40 6.22 -19.22
C PRO A 165 -3.08 7.01 -20.50
N SER A 166 -2.88 8.31 -20.33
CA SER A 166 -2.52 9.25 -21.39
C SER A 166 -1.11 9.00 -21.92
#